data_AF-A0A7J7MNF1-F1
#
_entry.id   AF-A0A7J7MNF1-F1
#
_cell.length_a   1.000
_cell.length_b   1.000
_cell.length_c   1.000
_cell.angle_alpha   90.00
_cell.angle_beta   90.00
_cell.angle_gamma   90.00
#
_symmetry.space_group_name_H-M   'P 1'
#
loop_
_entity.id
_entity.type
_entity.pdbx_description
1 polymer ?
#
loop_
_entity_poly.entity_id
_entity_poly.type
_entity_poly.pdbx_seq_one_letter_code
_entity_poly.pdbx_strand_id
1 'polypeptide(L)'
;MGVCFDYISNLQDNLTETILLRLPLREAVQTSVLSTKWRYKWASLPKLEFNEECFIHFHTPLLSTVSIFLPEWTGDDRSGKLVELFHSLPHIEYLNTGGYFLEHLGVDNVPVGVPVSDCLKFLSVDVDFRNPKEVMAVICILQWSPNLEELEMNVFEHDNGNYPEGVNHLSFSFEKLGLIKLNGISGLKSKLDFIEMLLASSVVLKKMAIKQKVQTLKMLQPTFALGILQKLVRLPRASKLVEIIYDFGKK
;
A
#
# COMPACT_ATOMS: atom_id res chain seq x y z
N MET A 1 33.39 -41.92 -10.52
CA MET A 1 32.51 -40.73 -10.62
C MET A 1 31.74 -40.63 -9.32
N GLY A 2 32.00 -39.60 -8.50
CA GLY A 2 31.21 -39.37 -7.30
C GLY A 2 29.89 -38.71 -7.69
N VAL A 3 28.76 -39.35 -7.41
CA VAL A 3 27.45 -38.73 -7.55
C VAL A 3 27.32 -37.72 -6.42
N CYS A 4 27.46 -36.43 -6.72
CA CYS A 4 27.12 -35.38 -5.76
C CYS A 4 25.61 -35.44 -5.56
N PHE A 5 25.16 -36.03 -4.45
CA PHE A 5 23.74 -36.08 -4.12
C PHE A 5 23.27 -34.67 -3.81
N ASP A 6 22.38 -34.15 -4.64
CA ASP A 6 21.74 -32.85 -4.44
C ASP A 6 20.63 -32.98 -3.40
N TYR A 7 21.03 -33.05 -2.13
CA TYR A 7 20.12 -33.15 -0.97
C TYR A 7 19.21 -31.92 -0.86
N ILE A 8 19.68 -30.76 -1.32
CA ILE A 8 18.96 -29.50 -1.29
C ILE A 8 17.80 -29.53 -2.31
N SER A 9 18.00 -30.05 -3.51
CA SER A 9 16.95 -30.22 -4.52
C SER A 9 15.89 -31.29 -4.22
N ASN A 10 16.09 -32.09 -3.17
CA ASN A 10 15.16 -33.15 -2.76
C ASN A 10 14.38 -32.79 -1.49
N LEU A 11 14.54 -31.56 -0.98
CA LEU A 11 13.72 -31.05 0.11
C LEU A 11 12.25 -30.97 -0.31
N GLN A 12 11.34 -31.26 0.63
CA GLN A 12 9.92 -31.04 0.40
C GLN A 12 9.60 -29.54 0.28
N ASP A 13 8.55 -29.21 -0.47
CA ASP A 13 8.18 -27.82 -0.76
C ASP A 13 7.85 -27.02 0.50
N ASN A 14 7.14 -27.63 1.46
CA ASN A 14 6.83 -27.02 2.76
C ASN A 14 8.09 -26.65 3.57
N LEU A 15 9.13 -27.48 3.54
CA LEU A 15 10.39 -27.22 4.23
C LEU A 15 11.19 -26.14 3.50
N THR A 16 11.17 -26.16 2.17
CA THR A 16 11.80 -25.14 1.32
C THR A 16 11.18 -23.78 1.58
N GLU A 17 9.85 -23.70 1.62
CA GLU A 17 9.09 -22.50 1.95
C GLU A 17 9.41 -22.01 3.37
N THR A 18 9.46 -22.92 4.35
CA THR A 18 9.81 -22.56 5.75
C THR A 18 11.22 -21.98 5.87
N ILE A 19 12.20 -22.52 5.13
CA ILE A 19 13.57 -22.00 5.13
C ILE A 19 13.58 -20.61 4.50
N LEU A 20 12.99 -20.48 3.32
CA LEU A 20 12.99 -19.23 2.56
C LEU A 20 12.23 -18.10 3.28
N LEU A 21 11.14 -18.40 3.99
CA LEU A 21 10.41 -17.45 4.84
C LEU A 21 11.23 -16.93 6.03
N ARG A 22 12.31 -17.61 6.40
CA ARG A 22 13.20 -17.20 7.50
C ARG A 22 14.44 -16.45 7.02
N LEU A 23 14.65 -16.35 5.71
CA LEU A 23 15.78 -15.64 5.12
C LEU A 23 15.37 -14.21 4.73
N PRO A 24 16.26 -13.22 4.93
CA PRO A 24 16.12 -11.92 4.25
C PRO A 24 15.95 -12.12 2.74
N LEU A 25 15.17 -11.26 2.07
CA LEU A 25 14.85 -11.42 0.65
C LEU A 25 16.09 -11.63 -0.23
N ARG A 26 17.15 -10.86 0.01
CA ARG A 26 18.44 -11.00 -0.70
C ARG A 26 19.02 -12.41 -0.57
N GLU A 27 19.00 -12.99 0.62
CA GLU A 27 19.52 -14.34 0.89
C GLU A 27 18.59 -15.40 0.30
N ALA A 28 17.27 -15.22 0.41
CA ALA A 28 16.28 -16.08 -0.23
C ALA A 28 16.48 -16.13 -1.75
N VAL A 29 16.75 -14.99 -2.38
CA VAL A 29 17.10 -14.88 -3.81
C VAL A 29 18.42 -15.57 -4.09
N GLN A 30 19.44 -15.41 -3.25
CA GLN A 30 20.74 -16.07 -3.44
C GLN A 30 20.60 -17.58 -3.46
N THR A 31 19.59 -18.17 -2.80
CA THR A 31 19.32 -19.61 -2.92
C THR A 31 19.01 -20.06 -4.36
N SER A 32 18.64 -19.14 -5.26
CA SER A 32 18.39 -19.43 -6.68
C SER A 32 19.58 -20.03 -7.42
N VAL A 33 20.81 -19.82 -6.92
CA VAL A 33 22.03 -20.38 -7.49
C VAL A 33 22.36 -21.78 -6.98
N LEU A 34 21.67 -22.26 -5.93
CA LEU A 34 21.92 -23.58 -5.33
C LEU A 34 21.57 -24.71 -6.30
N SER A 35 20.48 -24.57 -7.04
CA SER A 35 20.10 -25.52 -8.09
C SER A 35 19.05 -24.94 -9.03
N THR A 36 18.84 -25.61 -10.18
CA THR A 36 17.77 -25.26 -11.12
C THR A 36 16.37 -25.38 -10.51
N LYS A 37 16.17 -26.25 -9.52
CA LYS A 37 14.89 -26.38 -8.79
C LYS A 37 14.66 -25.24 -7.79
N TRP A 38 15.73 -24.66 -7.26
CA TRP A 38 15.67 -23.56 -6.28
C TRP A 38 15.55 -22.18 -6.94
N ARG A 39 15.87 -22.07 -8.23
CA ARG A 39 15.90 -20.82 -9.00
C ARG A 39 14.70 -19.88 -8.77
N TYR A 40 13.50 -20.44 -8.64
CA TYR A 40 12.25 -19.68 -8.52
C TYR A 40 11.46 -19.95 -7.24
N LYS A 41 12.01 -20.73 -6.28
CA LYS A 41 11.28 -21.11 -5.05
C LYS A 41 11.02 -19.92 -4.13
N TRP A 42 11.94 -18.96 -4.10
CA TRP A 42 11.76 -17.72 -3.36
C TRP A 42 10.64 -16.86 -3.97
N ALA A 43 10.42 -16.91 -5.28
CA ALA A 43 9.37 -16.13 -5.95
C ALA A 43 7.95 -16.70 -5.72
N SER A 44 7.83 -17.95 -5.26
CA SER A 44 6.56 -18.55 -4.87
C SER A 44 6.19 -18.28 -3.40
N LEU A 45 6.98 -17.49 -2.67
CA LEU A 45 6.65 -17.17 -1.29
C LEU A 45 5.44 -16.23 -1.21
N PRO A 46 4.55 -16.43 -0.22
CA PRO A 46 3.35 -15.62 -0.06
C PRO A 46 3.63 -14.17 0.40
N LYS A 47 4.86 -13.86 0.84
CA LYS A 47 5.26 -12.54 1.30
C LYS A 47 6.75 -12.33 1.01
N LEU A 48 7.09 -11.33 0.20
CA LEU A 48 8.46 -10.87 0.00
C LEU A 48 8.62 -9.47 0.58
N GLU A 49 9.64 -9.28 1.42
CA GLU A 49 9.96 -8.00 2.05
C GLU A 49 11.17 -7.37 1.35
N PHE A 50 10.94 -6.32 0.58
CA PHE A 50 11.98 -5.55 -0.09
C PHE A 50 12.46 -4.43 0.84
N ASN A 51 13.76 -4.42 1.13
CA ASN A 51 14.44 -3.32 1.81
C ASN A 51 15.29 -2.51 0.81
N GLU A 52 15.99 -1.47 1.29
CA GLU A 52 16.75 -0.54 0.46
C GLU A 52 17.82 -1.19 -0.43
N GLU A 53 18.29 -2.39 -0.08
CA GLU A 53 19.29 -3.15 -0.82
C GLU A 53 18.69 -4.08 -1.90
N CYS A 54 17.37 -4.22 -1.94
CA CYS A 54 16.67 -5.14 -2.84
C CYS A 54 16.34 -4.55 -4.22
N PHE A 55 16.76 -3.33 -4.55
CA PHE A 55 16.43 -2.69 -5.83
C PHE A 55 17.24 -3.18 -7.04
N ILE A 56 17.91 -4.33 -6.93
CA ILE A 56 18.82 -4.82 -7.97
C ILE A 56 18.17 -5.99 -8.74
N HIS A 57 17.63 -5.68 -9.92
CA HIS A 57 17.26 -6.60 -11.01
C HIS A 57 16.54 -7.90 -10.62
N PHE A 58 15.29 -7.78 -10.16
CA PHE A 58 14.37 -8.90 -10.09
C PHE A 58 13.54 -8.97 -11.38
N HIS A 59 13.41 -10.16 -11.97
CA HIS A 59 12.43 -10.44 -13.03
C HIS A 59 11.60 -11.64 -12.57
N THR A 60 10.54 -11.37 -11.81
CA THR A 60 9.71 -12.41 -11.18
C THR A 60 8.24 -12.27 -11.55
N PRO A 61 7.81 -12.83 -12.69
CA PRO A 61 6.43 -12.70 -13.16
C PRO A 61 5.43 -13.50 -12.31
N LEU A 62 5.86 -14.36 -11.40
CA LEU A 62 4.94 -15.20 -10.62
C LEU A 62 4.52 -14.60 -9.26
N LEU A 63 5.07 -13.44 -8.92
CA LEU A 63 4.87 -12.88 -7.59
C LEU A 63 3.55 -12.09 -7.54
N SER A 64 2.56 -12.65 -6.84
CA SER A 64 1.25 -12.00 -6.64
C SER A 64 1.21 -11.13 -5.38
N THR A 65 2.12 -11.31 -4.42
CA THR A 65 2.13 -10.56 -3.15
C THR A 65 3.49 -9.97 -2.87
N VAL A 66 3.55 -8.66 -2.66
CA VAL A 66 4.78 -7.89 -2.47
C VAL A 66 4.64 -6.98 -1.26
N SER A 67 5.65 -6.95 -0.39
CA SER A 67 5.75 -6.01 0.71
C SER A 67 7.03 -5.17 0.57
N ILE A 68 6.90 -3.85 0.54
CA ILE A 68 8.03 -2.91 0.39
C ILE A 68 8.06 -2.01 1.61
N PHE A 69 9.15 -2.02 2.37
CA PHE A 69 9.28 -1.17 3.54
C PHE A 69 10.53 -0.32 3.44
N LEU A 70 10.34 1.01 3.38
CA LEU A 70 11.42 1.98 3.28
C LEU A 70 11.50 2.78 4.59
N PRO A 71 12.33 2.35 5.57
CA PRO A 71 12.32 2.89 6.93
C PRO A 71 12.87 4.31 7.04
N GLU A 72 13.69 4.74 6.08
CA GLU A 72 14.36 6.04 6.11
C GLU A 72 14.09 6.82 4.83
N TRP A 73 13.96 8.14 4.97
CA TRP A 73 14.01 9.06 3.85
C TRP A 73 15.46 9.43 3.60
N THR A 74 16.01 8.99 2.46
CA THR A 74 17.42 9.25 2.11
C THR A 74 17.60 10.55 1.32
N GLY A 75 16.51 11.24 0.96
CA GLY A 75 16.54 12.44 0.12
C GLY A 75 16.78 12.16 -1.37
N ASP A 76 17.01 10.91 -1.76
CA ASP A 76 17.24 10.51 -3.14
C ASP A 76 15.91 10.22 -3.87
N ASP A 77 15.78 10.74 -5.10
CA ASP A 77 14.70 10.33 -6.00
C ASP A 77 14.89 8.85 -6.41
N ARG A 78 14.04 7.98 -5.85
CA ARG A 78 14.00 6.54 -6.17
C ARG A 78 12.80 6.17 -7.06
N SER A 79 12.09 7.16 -7.60
CA SER A 79 10.90 6.94 -8.44
C SER A 79 11.20 6.03 -9.63
N GLY A 80 12.33 6.22 -10.31
CA GLY A 80 12.77 5.38 -11.43
C GLY A 80 12.95 3.90 -11.04
N LYS A 81 13.54 3.62 -9.87
CA LYS A 81 13.73 2.24 -9.37
C LYS A 81 12.40 1.59 -8.97
N LEU A 82 11.49 2.36 -8.39
CA LEU A 82 10.14 1.89 -8.06
C LEU A 82 9.35 1.56 -9.33
N VAL A 83 9.46 2.42 -10.35
CA VAL A 83 8.86 2.19 -11.67
C VAL A 83 9.43 0.92 -12.31
N GLU A 84 10.75 0.73 -12.31
CA GLU A 84 11.37 -0.51 -12.80
C GLU A 84 10.88 -1.75 -12.03
N LEU A 85 10.73 -1.63 -10.71
CA LEU A 85 10.20 -2.70 -9.88
C LEU A 85 8.76 -3.06 -10.28
N PHE A 86 7.88 -2.08 -10.53
CA PHE A 86 6.53 -2.37 -11.01
C PHE A 86 6.50 -3.02 -12.40
N HIS A 87 7.38 -2.61 -13.32
CA HIS A 87 7.52 -3.29 -14.61
C HIS A 87 7.97 -4.76 -14.46
N SER A 88 8.73 -5.07 -13.42
CA SER A 88 9.17 -6.44 -13.13
C SER A 88 8.12 -7.32 -12.44
N LEU A 89 6.98 -6.74 -12.04
CA LEU A 89 5.91 -7.38 -11.27
C LEU A 89 4.56 -7.32 -11.99
N PRO A 90 4.45 -7.84 -13.23
CA PRO A 90 3.26 -7.69 -14.06
C PRO A 90 2.00 -8.36 -13.48
N HIS A 91 2.14 -9.33 -12.57
CA HIS A 91 1.05 -10.12 -12.00
C HIS A 91 0.82 -9.86 -10.51
N ILE A 92 1.28 -8.71 -9.99
CA ILE A 92 1.04 -8.33 -8.60
C ILE A 92 -0.46 -8.17 -8.33
N GLU A 93 -0.96 -8.86 -7.30
CA GLU A 93 -2.34 -8.78 -6.82
C GLU A 93 -2.45 -8.09 -5.45
N TYR A 94 -1.42 -8.20 -4.61
CA TYR A 94 -1.38 -7.66 -3.24
C TYR A 94 -0.09 -6.86 -3.03
N LEU A 95 -0.22 -5.55 -2.88
CA LEU A 95 0.91 -4.66 -2.58
C LEU A 95 0.76 -4.09 -1.17
N ASN A 96 1.75 -4.30 -0.32
CA ASN A 96 1.87 -3.64 0.96
C ASN A 96 3.10 -2.74 0.95
N THR A 97 2.94 -1.47 1.23
CA THR A 97 4.04 -0.53 1.36
C THR A 97 4.05 0.08 2.74
N GLY A 98 5.23 0.47 3.21
CA GLY A 98 5.34 1.23 4.45
C GLY A 98 6.59 2.08 4.57
N GLY A 99 6.59 2.92 5.60
CA GLY A 99 7.60 3.95 5.81
C GLY A 99 7.49 5.05 4.75
N TYR A 100 8.63 5.50 4.24
CA TYR A 100 8.77 6.64 3.32
C TYR A 100 8.46 6.29 1.85
N PHE A 101 7.71 5.22 1.58
CA PHE A 101 7.47 4.72 0.21
C PHE A 101 6.92 5.80 -0.73
N LEU A 102 5.87 6.50 -0.31
CA LEU A 102 5.22 7.52 -1.14
C LEU A 102 6.11 8.74 -1.38
N GLU A 103 6.96 9.10 -0.41
CA GLU A 103 7.94 10.18 -0.59
C GLU A 103 8.92 9.86 -1.72
N HIS A 104 9.35 8.61 -1.85
CA HIS A 104 10.22 8.16 -2.92
C HIS A 104 9.55 8.08 -4.30
N LEU A 105 8.21 7.98 -4.34
CA LEU A 105 7.45 7.97 -5.60
C LEU A 105 7.19 9.40 -6.14
N GLY A 106 7.22 10.41 -5.27
CA GLY A 106 6.76 11.77 -5.56
C GLY A 106 7.82 12.88 -5.55
N VAL A 107 9.12 12.56 -5.59
CA VAL A 107 10.17 13.58 -5.46
C VAL A 107 10.15 14.58 -6.64
N ASP A 108 10.11 14.13 -7.91
CA ASP A 108 10.31 15.08 -9.03
C ASP A 108 9.33 15.03 -10.21
N ASN A 109 8.46 14.02 -10.33
CA ASN A 109 7.27 14.00 -11.18
C ASN A 109 6.55 12.68 -10.91
N VAL A 110 5.26 12.71 -10.53
CA VAL A 110 4.50 11.45 -10.49
C VAL A 110 4.43 10.95 -11.93
N PRO A 111 4.96 9.75 -12.24
CA PRO A 111 5.14 9.32 -13.62
C PRO A 111 3.79 9.13 -14.29
N VAL A 112 3.32 10.16 -14.98
CA VAL A 112 2.09 10.12 -15.78
C VAL A 112 2.25 9.04 -16.84
N GLY A 113 1.73 7.83 -16.57
CA GLY A 113 1.60 6.77 -17.57
C GLY A 113 2.22 5.40 -17.27
N VAL A 114 2.59 5.06 -16.03
CA VAL A 114 3.11 3.71 -15.73
C VAL A 114 2.03 2.84 -15.05
N PRO A 115 1.50 1.78 -15.69
CA PRO A 115 0.55 0.88 -15.06
C PRO A 115 1.25 -0.01 -14.02
N VAL A 116 0.89 0.16 -12.74
CA VAL A 116 1.35 -0.65 -11.60
C VAL A 116 0.86 -2.09 -11.66
N SER A 117 -0.17 -2.37 -12.46
CA SER A 117 -0.63 -3.68 -12.98
C SER A 117 -2.16 -3.69 -12.92
N ASP A 118 -2.81 -4.13 -13.99
CA ASP A 118 -4.26 -4.37 -14.00
C ASP A 118 -4.66 -5.52 -13.07
N CYS A 119 -3.71 -6.26 -12.48
CA CYS A 119 -3.98 -7.39 -11.59
C CYS A 119 -4.14 -6.98 -10.12
N LEU A 120 -3.80 -5.75 -9.73
CA LEU A 120 -3.77 -5.35 -8.33
C LEU A 120 -5.18 -5.34 -7.73
N LYS A 121 -5.40 -6.14 -6.67
CA LYS A 121 -6.66 -6.29 -5.93
C LYS A 121 -6.60 -5.66 -4.54
N PHE A 122 -5.43 -5.64 -3.91
CA PHE A 122 -5.22 -5.08 -2.58
C PHE A 122 -4.02 -4.14 -2.54
N LEU A 123 -4.19 -2.99 -1.91
CA LEU A 123 -3.15 -1.99 -1.68
C LEU A 123 -3.16 -1.55 -0.22
N SER A 124 -2.04 -1.70 0.47
CA SER A 124 -1.76 -1.08 1.77
C SER A 124 -0.65 -0.05 1.61
N VAL A 125 -0.86 1.18 2.08
CA VAL A 125 0.12 2.27 2.00
C VAL A 125 0.15 3.11 3.28
N ASP A 126 1.33 3.62 3.59
CA ASP A 126 1.54 4.63 4.61
C ASP A 126 1.44 6.03 3.97
N VAL A 127 0.65 6.95 4.54
CA VAL A 127 0.39 8.28 3.95
C VAL A 127 0.36 9.42 4.98
N ASP A 128 1.07 10.51 4.69
CA ASP A 128 0.90 11.81 5.35
C ASP A 128 0.00 12.72 4.50
N PHE A 129 -1.24 12.92 4.96
CA PHE A 129 -2.22 13.79 4.30
C PHE A 129 -1.83 15.28 4.26
N ARG A 130 -0.77 15.70 4.96
CA ARG A 130 -0.22 17.05 4.88
C ARG A 130 0.80 17.18 3.75
N ASN A 131 1.27 16.06 3.21
CA ASN A 131 2.16 16.03 2.07
C ASN A 131 1.34 15.87 0.78
N PRO A 132 1.12 16.95 0.00
CA PRO A 132 0.30 16.86 -1.22
C PRO A 132 0.93 15.92 -2.26
N LYS A 133 2.25 15.72 -2.23
CA LYS A 133 2.96 14.79 -3.12
C LYS A 133 2.57 13.34 -2.82
N GLU A 134 2.43 12.97 -1.55
CA GLU A 134 2.00 11.63 -1.16
C GLU A 134 0.53 11.37 -1.48
N VAL A 135 -0.34 12.35 -1.22
CA VAL A 135 -1.75 12.26 -1.60
C VAL A 135 -1.89 12.04 -3.12
N MET A 136 -1.11 12.76 -3.92
CA MET A 136 -1.07 12.58 -5.38
C MET A 136 -0.50 11.20 -5.77
N ALA A 137 0.55 10.74 -5.09
CA ALA A 137 1.13 9.41 -5.32
C ALA A 137 0.09 8.30 -5.09
N VAL A 138 -0.71 8.37 -4.01
CA VAL A 138 -1.82 7.42 -3.77
C VAL A 138 -2.82 7.48 -4.92
N ILE A 139 -3.26 8.68 -5.32
CA ILE A 139 -4.20 8.86 -6.43
C ILE A 139 -3.69 8.19 -7.69
N CYS A 140 -2.42 8.39 -8.04
CA CYS A 140 -1.85 7.79 -9.25
C CYS A 140 -1.79 6.26 -9.16
N ILE A 141 -1.44 5.69 -8.01
CA ILE A 141 -1.50 4.22 -7.83
C ILE A 141 -2.92 3.69 -8.03
N LEU A 142 -3.94 4.39 -7.52
CA LEU A 142 -5.35 4.01 -7.72
C LEU A 142 -5.76 4.09 -9.20
N GLN A 143 -5.32 5.12 -9.92
CA GLN A 143 -5.57 5.24 -11.36
C GLN A 143 -4.92 4.12 -12.18
N TRP A 144 -3.75 3.65 -11.75
CA TRP A 144 -3.03 2.56 -12.39
C TRP A 144 -3.52 1.17 -12.02
N SER A 145 -4.44 1.09 -11.05
CA SER A 145 -4.95 -0.16 -10.48
C SER A 145 -6.47 -0.21 -10.60
N PRO A 146 -7.04 -0.21 -11.83
CA PRO A 146 -8.49 -0.09 -12.04
C PRO A 146 -9.29 -1.25 -11.42
N ASN A 147 -8.63 -2.39 -11.19
CA ASN A 147 -9.24 -3.59 -10.61
C ASN A 147 -9.10 -3.69 -9.08
N LEU A 148 -8.60 -2.64 -8.42
CA LEU A 148 -8.40 -2.63 -6.98
C LEU A 148 -9.73 -2.85 -6.24
N GLU A 149 -9.76 -3.83 -5.35
CA GLU A 149 -10.94 -4.21 -4.57
C GLU A 149 -10.88 -3.66 -3.13
N GLU A 150 -9.67 -3.59 -2.57
CA GLU A 150 -9.42 -3.15 -1.20
C GLU A 150 -8.23 -2.18 -1.10
N LEU A 151 -8.47 -1.08 -0.38
CA LEU A 151 -7.47 -0.04 -0.10
C LEU A 151 -7.34 0.15 1.41
N GLU A 152 -6.13 -0.01 1.94
CA GLU A 152 -5.76 0.26 3.32
C GLU A 152 -4.74 1.40 3.36
N MET A 153 -5.07 2.46 4.10
CA MET A 153 -4.15 3.58 4.33
C MET A 153 -3.86 3.72 5.81
N ASN A 154 -2.58 3.72 6.16
CA ASN A 154 -2.09 3.98 7.49
C ASN A 154 -1.62 5.44 7.55
N VAL A 155 -2.27 6.25 8.37
CA VAL A 155 -1.97 7.68 8.45
C VAL A 155 -0.85 7.93 9.45
N PHE A 156 0.25 8.49 8.95
CA PHE A 156 1.37 8.94 9.77
C PHE A 156 1.33 10.47 9.87
N GLU A 157 1.56 10.98 11.08
CA GLU A 157 1.54 12.41 11.36
C GLU A 157 2.88 12.75 12.00
N HIS A 158 3.74 13.49 11.28
CA HIS A 158 4.88 14.19 11.90
C HIS A 158 4.36 15.45 12.60
N ASP A 159 5.03 15.98 13.64
CA ASP A 159 4.43 17.08 14.42
C ASP A 159 4.35 18.44 13.70
N ASN A 160 5.04 18.64 12.57
CA ASN A 160 5.13 19.95 11.92
C ASN A 160 4.86 19.89 10.41
N GLY A 161 3.70 20.39 9.99
CA GLY A 161 3.35 20.52 8.57
C GLY A 161 2.06 21.30 8.41
N ASN A 162 2.08 22.32 7.54
CA ASN A 162 0.88 23.06 7.14
C ASN A 162 0.08 22.23 6.14
N TYR A 163 -1.25 22.30 6.26
CA TYR A 163 -2.16 21.59 5.38
C TYR A 163 -2.18 22.25 3.99
N PRO A 164 -1.97 21.49 2.90
CA PRO A 164 -2.20 22.01 1.56
C PRO A 164 -3.70 22.23 1.35
N GLU A 165 -4.06 23.38 0.80
CA GLU A 165 -5.44 23.67 0.37
C GLU A 165 -5.72 22.99 -0.98
N GLY A 166 -6.86 22.30 -1.05
CA GLY A 166 -7.59 22.02 -2.29
C GLY A 166 -6.93 21.04 -3.25
N VAL A 167 -7.33 19.76 -3.16
CA VAL A 167 -7.16 18.84 -4.30
C VAL A 167 -8.28 19.17 -5.29
N ASN A 168 -7.94 19.84 -6.39
CA ASN A 168 -8.90 20.24 -7.41
C ASN A 168 -9.58 19.04 -8.08
N HIS A 169 -10.85 19.25 -8.43
CA HIS A 169 -11.80 18.55 -9.32
C HIS A 169 -11.24 17.47 -10.27
N LEU A 170 -10.65 16.41 -9.74
CA LEU A 170 -10.35 15.22 -10.53
C LEU A 170 -11.56 14.28 -10.46
N SER A 171 -12.15 14.02 -11.62
CA SER A 171 -13.25 13.06 -11.77
C SER A 171 -12.64 11.66 -11.90
N PHE A 172 -12.68 10.89 -10.83
CA PHE A 172 -12.26 9.49 -10.84
C PHE A 172 -13.47 8.55 -10.81
N SER A 173 -13.28 7.35 -11.34
CA SER A 173 -14.24 6.27 -11.17
C SER A 173 -13.49 5.01 -10.76
N PHE A 174 -13.76 4.53 -9.55
CA PHE A 174 -13.22 3.27 -9.04
C PHE A 174 -14.33 2.21 -9.10
N GLU A 175 -14.29 1.41 -10.16
CA GLU A 175 -15.37 0.47 -10.48
C GLU A 175 -15.37 -0.81 -9.62
N LYS A 176 -14.22 -1.18 -9.05
CA LYS A 176 -14.07 -2.40 -8.25
C LYS A 176 -13.81 -2.16 -6.77
N LEU A 177 -13.50 -0.93 -6.37
CA LEU A 177 -13.12 -0.59 -5.00
C LEU A 177 -14.31 -0.76 -4.04
N GLY A 178 -14.31 -1.88 -3.33
CA GLY A 178 -15.40 -2.32 -2.47
C GLY A 178 -15.16 -2.08 -0.99
N LEU A 179 -13.89 -1.99 -0.57
CA LEU A 179 -13.49 -1.80 0.82
C LEU A 179 -12.38 -0.76 0.95
N ILE A 180 -12.59 0.21 1.84
CA ILE A 180 -11.56 1.19 2.21
C ILE A 180 -11.35 1.15 3.72
N LYS A 181 -10.09 1.11 4.15
CA LYS A 181 -9.66 1.22 5.55
C LYS A 181 -8.75 2.42 5.70
N LEU A 182 -9.08 3.29 6.65
CA LEU A 182 -8.28 4.44 7.03
C LEU A 182 -7.87 4.29 8.49
N ASN A 183 -6.60 3.99 8.75
CA ASN A 183 -6.07 3.76 10.09
C ASN A 183 -5.30 4.98 10.58
N GLY A 184 -5.35 5.25 11.88
CA GLY A 184 -4.49 6.25 12.50
C GLY A 184 -4.89 7.71 12.23
N ILE A 185 -6.12 7.98 11.77
CA ILE A 185 -6.56 9.36 11.55
C ILE A 185 -6.58 10.13 12.88
N SER A 186 -5.89 11.26 12.98
CA SER A 186 -6.20 12.30 13.96
C SER A 186 -6.73 13.57 13.26
N GLY A 187 -7.87 14.10 13.72
CA GLY A 187 -8.54 15.24 13.10
C GLY A 187 -9.06 14.98 11.67
N LEU A 188 -10.29 15.41 11.35
CA LEU A 188 -10.85 15.16 10.01
C LEU A 188 -10.68 16.31 9.02
N LYS A 189 -10.36 17.53 9.46
CA LYS A 189 -10.55 18.74 8.64
C LYS A 189 -9.78 18.73 7.32
N SER A 190 -8.54 18.26 7.34
CA SER A 190 -7.65 18.18 6.16
C SER A 190 -7.76 16.90 5.35
N LYS A 191 -8.55 15.92 5.84
CA LYS A 191 -8.68 14.59 5.24
C LYS A 191 -10.07 14.39 4.63
N LEU A 192 -11.01 15.26 4.96
CA LEU A 192 -12.39 15.22 4.49
C LEU A 192 -12.47 15.32 2.97
N ASP A 193 -11.69 16.18 2.33
CA ASP A 193 -11.72 16.34 0.87
C ASP A 193 -11.29 15.04 0.16
N PHE A 194 -10.29 14.35 0.70
CA PHE A 194 -9.84 13.06 0.16
C PHE A 194 -10.86 11.94 0.41
N ILE A 195 -11.46 11.90 1.62
CA ILE A 195 -12.53 10.96 1.95
C ILE A 195 -13.75 11.20 1.04
N GLU A 196 -14.11 12.46 0.83
CA GLU A 196 -15.18 12.89 -0.07
C GLU A 196 -14.90 12.43 -1.50
N MET A 197 -13.69 12.70 -2.01
CA MET A 197 -13.26 12.24 -3.33
C MET A 197 -13.40 10.72 -3.46
N LEU A 198 -12.94 9.93 -2.48
CA LEU A 198 -13.07 8.48 -2.50
C LEU A 198 -14.52 8.01 -2.49
N LEU A 199 -15.37 8.60 -1.64
CA LEU A 199 -16.80 8.27 -1.55
C LEU A 199 -17.55 8.65 -2.84
N ALA A 200 -17.21 9.79 -3.44
CA ALA A 200 -17.80 10.27 -4.68
C ALA A 200 -17.32 9.50 -5.92
N SER A 201 -16.14 8.88 -5.86
CA SER A 201 -15.54 8.16 -7.00
C SER A 201 -15.79 6.65 -6.97
N SER A 202 -16.09 6.06 -5.81
CA SER A 202 -16.21 4.60 -5.66
C SER A 202 -17.66 4.12 -5.76
N VAL A 203 -18.04 3.60 -6.93
CA VAL A 203 -19.44 3.27 -7.26
C VAL A 203 -19.94 1.97 -6.61
N VAL A 204 -19.05 1.01 -6.35
CA VAL A 204 -19.38 -0.30 -5.73
C VAL A 204 -18.98 -0.40 -4.26
N LEU A 205 -18.58 0.72 -3.63
CA LEU A 205 -18.06 0.72 -2.27
C LEU A 205 -19.09 0.14 -1.29
N LYS A 206 -18.72 -0.94 -0.61
CA LYS A 206 -19.57 -1.62 0.38
C LYS A 206 -19.29 -1.12 1.78
N LYS A 207 -18.01 -0.84 2.08
CA LYS A 207 -17.59 -0.48 3.43
C LYS A 207 -16.41 0.49 3.43
N MET A 208 -16.51 1.52 4.28
CA MET A 208 -15.41 2.40 4.64
C MET A 208 -15.21 2.35 6.15
N ALA A 209 -14.08 1.82 6.59
CA ALA A 209 -13.71 1.75 7.99
C ALA A 209 -12.69 2.85 8.30
N ILE A 210 -12.99 3.70 9.28
CA ILE A 210 -12.11 4.77 9.74
C ILE A 210 -11.76 4.48 11.20
N LYS A 211 -10.48 4.25 11.47
CA LYS A 211 -9.95 4.01 12.80
C LYS A 211 -9.10 5.19 13.24
N GLN A 212 -9.50 5.80 14.33
CA GLN A 212 -8.78 6.93 14.91
C GLN A 212 -7.52 6.48 15.66
N LYS A 213 -6.45 7.29 15.62
CA LYS A 213 -5.28 7.12 16.49
C LYS A 213 -5.66 7.48 17.92
N VAL A 214 -5.33 6.62 18.89
CA VAL A 214 -5.56 6.89 20.31
C VAL A 214 -4.64 8.05 20.73
N GLN A 215 -5.19 9.24 20.91
CA GLN A 215 -4.48 10.42 21.43
C GLN A 215 -5.13 10.93 22.73
N THR A 216 -4.29 11.42 23.63
CA THR A 216 -4.61 11.71 25.03
C THR A 216 -5.61 12.86 25.21
N LEU A 217 -6.66 12.58 26.00
CA LEU A 217 -7.51 13.49 26.79
C LEU A 217 -8.44 14.53 26.11
N LYS A 218 -8.22 15.00 24.88
CA LYS A 218 -9.12 16.02 24.27
C LYS A 218 -10.41 15.46 23.63
N MET A 219 -10.47 14.16 23.37
CA MET A 219 -11.50 13.51 22.53
C MET A 219 -12.66 12.86 23.30
N LEU A 220 -12.67 12.90 24.63
CA LEU A 220 -13.75 12.30 25.43
C LEU A 220 -15.06 13.11 25.41
N GLN A 221 -15.11 14.22 24.67
CA GLN A 221 -16.34 15.00 24.54
C GLN A 221 -17.23 14.39 23.43
N PRO A 222 -18.42 13.85 23.76
CA PRO A 222 -19.34 13.26 22.79
C PRO A 222 -19.69 14.23 21.64
N THR A 223 -19.62 15.54 21.90
CA THR A 223 -19.89 16.60 20.94
C THR A 223 -18.89 16.65 19.78
N PHE A 224 -17.61 16.37 20.04
CA PHE A 224 -16.58 16.37 18.99
C PHE A 224 -16.73 15.16 18.06
N ALA A 225 -16.91 13.98 18.65
CA ALA A 225 -17.21 12.74 17.92
C ALA A 225 -18.47 12.88 17.05
N LEU A 226 -19.54 13.44 17.62
CA LEU A 226 -20.79 13.70 16.91
C LEU A 226 -20.61 14.70 15.76
N GLY A 227 -19.79 15.74 15.95
CA GLY A 227 -19.45 16.70 14.89
C GLY A 227 -18.70 16.06 13.71
N ILE A 228 -17.83 15.08 13.97
CA ILE A 228 -17.15 14.32 12.90
C ILE A 228 -18.14 13.43 12.15
N LEU A 229 -18.94 12.66 12.88
CA LEU A 229 -19.94 11.77 12.27
C LEU A 229 -20.94 12.55 11.42
N GLN A 230 -21.42 13.70 11.90
CA GLN A 230 -22.32 14.58 11.14
C GLN A 230 -21.70 15.04 9.81
N LYS A 231 -20.40 15.32 9.76
CA LYS A 231 -19.72 15.67 8.52
C LYS A 231 -19.63 14.48 7.57
N LEU A 232 -19.20 13.31 8.05
CA LEU A 232 -19.10 12.08 7.25
C LEU A 232 -20.43 11.64 6.65
N VAL A 233 -21.52 11.77 7.40
CA VAL A 233 -22.87 11.40 6.92
C VAL A 233 -23.34 12.30 5.78
N ARG A 234 -22.89 13.56 5.74
CA ARG A 234 -23.30 14.55 4.72
C ARG A 234 -22.49 14.48 3.43
N LEU A 235 -21.38 13.74 3.40
CA LEU A 235 -20.54 13.64 2.21
C LEU A 235 -21.30 12.97 1.05
N PRO A 236 -21.11 13.43 -0.20
CA PRO A 236 -21.65 12.78 -1.38
C PRO A 236 -21.08 11.36 -1.52
N ARG A 237 -21.91 10.44 -2.03
CA ARG A 237 -21.55 9.03 -2.20
C ARG A 237 -22.03 8.53 -3.55
N ALA A 238 -21.12 7.93 -4.31
CA ALA A 238 -21.50 7.22 -5.53
C ALA A 238 -22.21 5.90 -5.20
N SER A 239 -21.70 5.15 -4.22
CA SER A 239 -22.37 3.96 -3.69
C SER A 239 -23.47 4.32 -2.69
N LYS A 240 -24.69 3.84 -2.95
CA LYS A 240 -25.83 3.98 -2.03
C LYS A 240 -25.80 2.98 -0.86
N LEU A 241 -25.01 1.91 -0.99
CA LEU A 241 -24.97 0.79 -0.04
C LEU A 241 -23.78 0.88 0.92
N VAL A 242 -22.94 1.92 0.81
CA VAL A 242 -21.74 2.04 1.63
C VAL A 242 -22.08 2.17 3.11
N GLU A 243 -21.52 1.26 3.90
CA GLU A 243 -21.47 1.37 5.36
C GLU A 243 -20.20 2.13 5.77
N ILE A 244 -20.35 3.23 6.50
CA ILE A 244 -19.22 3.97 7.09
C ILE A 244 -19.14 3.60 8.57
N ILE A 245 -18.05 2.95 8.96
CA ILE A 245 -17.77 2.58 10.34
C ILE A 245 -16.66 3.49 10.86
N TYR A 246 -16.92 4.18 11.97
CA TYR A 246 -15.92 5.00 12.65
C TYR A 246 -15.59 4.38 14.02
N ASP A 247 -14.36 3.90 14.18
CA ASP A 247 -13.82 3.39 15.44
C ASP A 247 -12.99 4.48 16.12
N PHE A 248 -13.44 4.90 17.30
CA PHE A 248 -12.79 5.92 18.12
C PHE A 248 -11.49 5.46 18.81
N GLY A 249 -11.11 4.18 18.64
CA GLY A 249 -9.96 3.58 19.29
C GLY A 249 -10.30 3.27 20.75
N LYS A 250 -10.23 2.00 21.14
CA LYS A 250 -10.37 1.62 22.55
C LYS A 250 -9.06 1.93 23.30
N LYS A 251 -9.19 2.41 24.54
CA LYS A 251 -8.08 2.50 25.50
C LYS A 251 -7.43 1.14 25.72
#